data_AF-A0A0B2X297-F1
#
_entry.id   AF-A0A0B2X297-F1
#
_cell.length_a   1.000
_cell.length_b   1.000
_cell.length_c   1.000
_cell.angle_alpha   90.00
_cell.angle_beta   90.00
_cell.angle_gamma   90.00
#
_symmetry.space_group_name_H-M   'P 1'
#
loop_
_entity.id
_entity.type
_entity.pdbx_description
1 polymer ?
#
loop_
_entity_poly.entity_id
_entity_poly.type
_entity_poly.pdbx_seq_one_letter_code
_entity_poly.pdbx_strand_id
1 'polypeptide(L)'
;MRDSRRASLICHGPTNTDDWSSETLVMIKEPHSHGSKCNDDMMEFIATQDELNYLQAFADGVGVWMDSLNSGNHFTQVIPWHALRSSVLLNSLMACGAKHLSLSKPELEDRATGLYNTATAQLVRMLQNPERNIVDCTTASILLNAYEAMSHKPMHKMSHMVGARALIRECGWNAASTGIPASCFWLSIGMEVLSCLSMNWMVTWHPDDWGLDLDWSHDNDLGDGDGNGDGDSQTWVHRSFYILAKVVNFRATSLTYHSSDPHKHQSRLSDRLTEWQALKQLCDDWNNCSPRSMRPVGYLARSGSSEPSVFPKFWLAQTSAMLGRIFYHTAQCVLAQVNPIESSEQSPEMKELQLHHARQVMGIVASDRDRSVMTIAFQAVDVAFLSLVSPKEREEASSIIHQAQTSGHGAGLDPHRTTRQRPLAVTDLSQRESVSALSLPFEQSWFRAANMSNCASWEFGNQQDGSEPPPVDNPLESAYFGHVNQPYKTWHQPVCGNGLEAFSFGM
;
A
#
# COMPACT_ATOMS: atom_id res chain seq x y z
N MET A 1 10.27 -36.37 41.38
CA MET A 1 8.94 -37.03 41.41
C MET A 1 7.90 -36.04 40.88
N ARG A 2 7.00 -36.53 40.01
CA ARG A 2 5.95 -35.85 39.20
C ARG A 2 6.46 -35.26 37.88
N ASP A 3 6.70 -36.11 36.88
CA ASP A 3 5.77 -36.68 35.86
C ASP A 3 5.22 -35.65 34.87
N SER A 4 5.86 -35.58 33.71
CA SER A 4 5.39 -34.89 32.51
C SER A 4 4.74 -35.93 31.59
N ARG A 5 3.41 -35.89 31.46
CA ARG A 5 2.67 -36.76 30.54
C ARG A 5 2.57 -36.08 29.17
N ARG A 6 3.29 -36.63 28.19
CA ARG A 6 3.07 -36.42 26.75
C ARG A 6 1.64 -36.83 26.40
N ALA A 7 0.87 -35.92 25.80
CA ALA A 7 -0.35 -36.27 25.11
C ALA A 7 0.01 -36.79 23.70
N SER A 8 -0.28 -38.05 23.44
CA SER A 8 -0.22 -38.69 22.12
C SER A 8 -1.63 -38.65 21.53
N LEU A 9 -1.83 -37.93 20.42
CA LEU A 9 -3.04 -38.00 19.63
C LEU A 9 -2.83 -39.08 18.56
N ILE A 10 -3.39 -40.25 18.82
CA ILE A 10 -3.50 -41.37 17.89
C ILE A 10 -4.65 -41.04 16.93
N CYS A 11 -4.34 -40.81 15.65
CA CYS A 11 -5.33 -40.74 14.60
C CYS A 11 -5.84 -42.17 14.30
N HIS A 12 -7.12 -42.42 14.58
CA HIS A 12 -7.80 -43.64 14.14
C HIS A 12 -8.01 -43.58 12.62
N GLY A 13 -7.29 -44.42 11.88
CA GLY A 13 -7.66 -44.80 10.51
C GLY A 13 -8.75 -45.88 10.52
N PRO A 14 -9.59 -45.98 9.48
CA PRO A 14 -10.67 -46.96 9.45
C PRO A 14 -10.12 -48.37 9.29
N THR A 15 -10.66 -49.28 10.09
CA THR A 15 -10.42 -50.71 10.10
C THR A 15 -10.81 -51.34 8.77
N ASN A 16 -9.89 -52.04 8.12
CA ASN A 16 -10.23 -53.17 7.26
C ASN A 16 -9.39 -54.37 7.68
N THR A 17 -10.12 -55.39 8.11
CA THR A 17 -9.69 -56.76 8.35
C THR A 17 -9.18 -57.37 7.05
N ASP A 18 -7.97 -57.93 7.06
CA ASP A 18 -7.80 -59.33 6.69
C ASP A 18 -6.43 -59.86 7.14
N ASP A 19 -6.56 -61.03 7.74
CA ASP A 19 -5.64 -61.88 8.49
C ASP A 19 -4.69 -62.61 7.53
N TRP A 20 -3.36 -62.61 7.74
CA TRP A 20 -2.46 -63.73 7.38
C TRP A 20 -1.15 -63.65 8.16
N SER A 21 -0.81 -64.80 8.74
CA SER A 21 0.16 -65.06 9.78
C SER A 21 1.59 -65.39 9.29
N SER A 22 2.56 -65.18 10.19
CA SER A 22 3.81 -65.95 10.40
C SER A 22 4.98 -65.73 9.43
N GLU A 23 6.12 -65.24 9.93
CA GLU A 23 7.20 -66.08 10.46
C GLU A 23 8.39 -65.26 10.99
N THR A 24 8.89 -65.70 12.13
CA THR A 24 10.04 -65.18 12.87
C THR A 24 11.31 -65.84 12.35
N LEU A 25 12.37 -65.08 12.03
CA LEU A 25 13.73 -65.61 12.14
C LEU A 25 14.73 -64.56 12.66
N VAL A 26 15.58 -65.05 13.55
CA VAL A 26 16.37 -64.33 14.56
C VAL A 26 17.82 -64.14 14.07
N MET A 27 18.35 -62.93 14.30
CA MET A 27 19.75 -62.51 14.57
C MET A 27 20.89 -62.98 13.64
N ILE A 28 21.71 -62.02 13.18
CA ILE A 28 23.16 -61.92 13.45
C ILE A 28 23.59 -60.46 13.20
N LYS A 29 24.40 -59.93 14.14
CA LYS A 29 24.99 -58.58 14.20
C LYS A 29 26.42 -58.64 13.67
N GLU A 30 26.90 -57.57 13.02
CA GLU A 30 28.27 -56.95 13.03
C GLU A 30 28.55 -56.18 11.70
N PRO A 31 29.47 -55.18 11.65
CA PRO A 31 29.07 -53.78 11.40
C PRO A 31 29.81 -53.05 10.26
N HIS A 32 29.35 -51.83 9.99
CA HIS A 32 30.00 -50.71 9.26
C HIS A 32 30.38 -50.88 7.78
N SER A 33 29.66 -50.17 6.92
CA SER A 33 30.28 -49.28 5.91
C SER A 33 29.27 -48.26 5.40
N HIS A 34 29.75 -47.03 5.26
CA HIS A 34 29.05 -45.79 4.94
C HIS A 34 27.94 -45.87 3.89
N GLY A 35 26.77 -45.37 4.28
CA GLY A 35 25.69 -44.97 3.38
C GLY A 35 25.11 -43.66 3.89
N SER A 36 25.50 -42.58 3.22
CA SER A 36 25.01 -41.22 3.41
C SER A 36 23.50 -41.17 3.62
N LYS A 37 23.04 -40.65 4.75
CA LYS A 37 21.70 -40.10 4.91
C LYS A 37 21.86 -38.65 5.33
N CYS A 38 21.76 -37.77 4.35
CA CYS A 38 21.39 -36.38 4.57
C CYS A 38 19.99 -36.42 5.20
N ASN A 39 19.90 -36.30 6.53
CA ASN A 39 18.66 -35.93 7.16
C ASN A 39 18.50 -34.44 6.90
N ASP A 40 17.77 -34.11 5.84
CA ASP A 40 17.18 -32.79 5.66
C ASP A 40 16.13 -32.66 6.78
N ASP A 41 16.54 -32.13 7.94
CA ASP A 41 15.68 -31.89 9.10
C ASP A 41 14.69 -30.76 8.75
N MET A 42 13.70 -31.09 7.92
CA MET A 42 12.57 -30.22 7.61
C MET A 42 11.69 -30.12 8.85
N MET A 43 11.45 -28.92 9.37
CA MET A 43 10.44 -28.75 10.41
C MET A 43 9.06 -28.99 9.80
N GLU A 44 8.42 -30.09 10.17
CA GLU A 44 7.06 -30.40 9.72
C GLU A 44 6.01 -29.53 10.42
N PHE A 45 6.27 -29.12 11.67
CA PHE A 45 5.38 -28.27 12.46
C PHE A 45 6.12 -27.54 13.60
N ILE A 46 5.46 -26.52 14.16
CA ILE A 46 5.98 -25.73 15.29
C ILE A 46 5.60 -26.40 16.61
N ALA A 47 6.60 -26.57 17.48
CA ALA A 47 6.45 -27.33 18.71
C ALA A 47 6.32 -26.46 19.98
N THR A 48 6.55 -25.15 19.90
CA THR A 48 6.48 -24.25 21.08
C THR A 48 5.31 -23.27 20.99
N GLN A 49 4.74 -22.96 22.15
CA GLN A 49 3.61 -22.04 22.26
C GLN A 49 3.98 -20.62 21.80
N ASP A 50 5.19 -20.16 22.08
CA ASP A 50 5.64 -18.81 21.74
C ASP A 50 5.79 -18.64 20.22
N GLU A 51 6.43 -19.60 19.55
CA GLU A 51 6.57 -19.59 18.08
C GLU A 51 5.21 -19.63 17.38
N LEU A 52 4.28 -20.45 17.90
CA LEU A 52 2.90 -20.50 17.40
C LEU A 52 2.20 -19.15 17.56
N ASN A 53 2.31 -18.53 18.73
CA ASN A 53 1.71 -17.22 18.99
C ASN A 53 2.28 -16.15 18.05
N TYR A 54 3.58 -16.17 17.75
CA TYR A 54 4.19 -15.19 16.84
C TYR A 54 3.75 -15.40 15.40
N LEU A 55 3.71 -16.65 14.91
CA LEU A 55 3.23 -16.89 13.54
C LEU A 55 1.75 -16.58 13.36
N GLN A 56 0.90 -16.89 14.36
CA GLN A 56 -0.50 -16.49 14.32
C GLN A 56 -0.64 -14.97 14.34
N ALA A 57 0.10 -14.27 15.20
CA ALA A 57 0.10 -12.81 15.22
C ALA A 57 0.59 -12.19 13.91
N PHE A 58 1.55 -12.83 13.23
CA PHE A 58 1.93 -12.45 11.89
C PHE A 58 0.77 -12.65 10.91
N ALA A 59 0.22 -13.86 10.80
CA ALA A 59 -0.81 -14.17 9.80
C ALA A 59 -2.11 -13.37 10.02
N ASP A 60 -2.54 -13.18 11.26
CA ASP A 60 -3.80 -12.49 11.61
C ASP A 60 -3.67 -10.96 11.61
N GLY A 61 -2.46 -10.42 11.65
CA GLY A 61 -2.21 -8.99 11.77
C GLY A 61 -1.33 -8.46 10.65
N VAL A 62 -0.05 -8.85 10.66
CA VAL A 62 0.97 -8.29 9.75
C VAL A 62 0.74 -8.73 8.30
N GLY A 63 0.54 -10.02 8.09
CA GLY A 63 0.31 -10.59 6.76
C GLY A 63 -0.91 -9.98 6.07
N VAL A 64 -1.97 -9.65 6.82
CA VAL A 64 -3.22 -9.08 6.25
C VAL A 64 -2.97 -7.77 5.51
N TRP A 65 -2.20 -6.85 6.11
CA TRP A 65 -1.89 -5.60 5.42
C TRP A 65 -0.80 -5.78 4.35
N MET A 66 0.11 -6.74 4.53
CA MET A 66 1.10 -7.10 3.51
C MET A 66 0.46 -7.66 2.24
N ASP A 67 -0.68 -8.35 2.38
CA ASP A 67 -1.46 -8.90 1.26
C ASP A 67 -2.45 -7.90 0.63
N SER A 68 -2.47 -6.63 1.07
CA SER A 68 -3.45 -5.64 0.62
C SER A 68 -3.44 -5.31 -0.87
N LEU A 69 -2.29 -5.48 -1.53
CA LEU A 69 -2.11 -5.32 -2.97
C LEU A 69 -1.88 -6.68 -3.66
N ASN A 70 -2.29 -7.77 -3.02
CA ASN A 70 -2.02 -9.15 -3.43
C ASN A 70 -3.26 -10.03 -3.28
N SER A 71 -3.97 -10.28 -4.38
CA SER A 71 -5.15 -11.15 -4.38
C SER A 71 -4.86 -12.59 -3.91
N GLY A 72 -3.64 -13.08 -4.18
CA GLY A 72 -3.24 -14.44 -3.82
C GLY A 72 -2.95 -14.68 -2.34
N ASN A 73 -3.02 -13.66 -1.48
CA ASN A 73 -2.83 -13.78 -0.02
C ASN A 73 -1.56 -14.56 0.37
N HIS A 74 -0.46 -14.34 -0.35
CA HIS A 74 0.76 -15.13 -0.22
C HIS A 74 1.43 -14.94 1.14
N PHE A 75 1.39 -13.75 1.75
CA PHE A 75 1.99 -13.53 3.06
C PHE A 75 1.22 -14.25 4.16
N THR A 76 -0.11 -14.27 4.11
CA THR A 76 -0.94 -14.94 5.11
C THR A 76 -1.09 -16.44 4.89
N GLN A 77 -1.11 -16.92 3.64
CA GLN A 77 -1.46 -18.30 3.31
C GLN A 77 -0.33 -19.16 2.77
N VAL A 78 0.67 -18.59 2.09
CA VAL A 78 1.71 -19.38 1.38
C VAL A 78 3.05 -19.34 2.11
N ILE A 79 3.51 -18.14 2.44
CA ILE A 79 4.82 -17.89 3.07
C ILE A 79 4.96 -18.56 4.44
N PRO A 80 3.93 -18.66 5.32
CA PRO A 80 4.07 -19.35 6.60
C PRO A 80 4.44 -20.83 6.44
N TRP A 81 3.85 -21.53 5.45
CA TRP A 81 4.22 -22.91 5.13
C TRP A 81 5.62 -23.00 4.53
N HIS A 82 5.95 -22.07 3.63
CA HIS A 82 7.28 -22.01 3.02
C HIS A 82 8.39 -21.80 4.07
N ALA A 83 8.12 -20.97 5.08
CA ALA A 83 9.06 -20.65 6.13
C ALA A 83 9.44 -21.83 7.03
N LEU A 84 8.61 -22.86 7.15
CA LEU A 84 8.96 -24.08 7.90
C LEU A 84 10.20 -24.79 7.32
N ARG A 85 10.51 -24.53 6.04
CA ARG A 85 11.68 -25.08 5.34
C ARG A 85 12.87 -24.13 5.30
N SER A 86 12.73 -22.90 5.81
CA SER A 86 13.73 -21.86 5.68
C SER A 86 13.88 -21.06 6.98
N SER A 87 14.98 -21.31 7.69
CA SER A 87 15.22 -20.71 9.01
C SER A 87 15.25 -19.18 8.97
N VAL A 88 15.74 -18.57 7.88
CA VAL A 88 15.75 -17.11 7.72
C VAL A 88 14.33 -16.56 7.59
N LEU A 89 13.46 -17.21 6.81
CA LEU A 89 12.07 -16.81 6.65
C LEU A 89 11.30 -16.99 7.96
N LEU A 90 11.50 -18.11 8.65
CA LEU A 90 10.84 -18.38 9.92
C LEU A 90 11.19 -17.32 10.97
N ASN A 91 12.48 -16.99 11.13
CA ASN A 91 12.91 -15.94 12.06
C ASN A 91 12.37 -14.56 11.65
N SER A 92 12.33 -14.23 10.36
CA SER A 92 11.76 -12.96 9.87
C SER A 92 10.25 -12.86 10.14
N LEU A 93 9.48 -13.93 9.92
CA LEU A 93 8.04 -13.97 10.22
C LEU A 93 7.79 -13.83 11.72
N MET A 94 8.52 -14.60 12.54
CA MET A 94 8.39 -14.54 13.99
C MET A 94 8.82 -13.18 14.53
N ALA A 95 9.84 -12.54 13.95
CA ALA A 95 10.22 -11.17 14.32
C ALA A 95 9.07 -10.19 14.07
N CYS A 96 8.43 -10.25 12.91
CA CYS A 96 7.27 -9.42 12.58
C CYS A 96 6.09 -9.67 13.52
N GLY A 97 5.76 -10.94 13.78
CA GLY A 97 4.68 -11.32 14.69
C GLY A 97 4.94 -10.90 16.14
N ALA A 98 6.15 -11.14 16.64
CA ALA A 98 6.57 -10.70 17.97
C ALA A 98 6.55 -9.17 18.07
N LYS A 99 6.94 -8.45 17.02
CA LYS A 99 6.88 -6.99 16.96
C LYS A 99 5.45 -6.46 16.98
N HIS A 100 4.55 -7.10 16.23
CA HIS A 100 3.13 -6.76 16.25
C HIS A 100 2.53 -6.93 17.65
N LEU A 101 2.85 -8.03 18.33
CA LEU A 101 2.43 -8.25 19.71
C LEU A 101 3.08 -7.26 20.69
N SER A 102 4.33 -6.84 20.45
CA SER A 102 5.05 -5.93 21.36
C SER A 102 4.40 -4.56 21.47
N LEU A 103 3.65 -4.14 20.44
CA LEU A 103 2.86 -2.91 20.48
C LEU A 103 1.86 -2.92 21.66
N SER A 104 1.26 -4.07 21.96
CA SER A 104 0.31 -4.24 23.07
C SER A 104 0.94 -4.84 24.32
N LYS A 105 2.04 -5.58 24.18
CA LYS A 105 2.79 -6.23 25.26
C LYS A 105 4.26 -5.81 25.20
N PRO A 106 4.64 -4.65 25.79
CA PRO A 106 5.99 -4.10 25.68
C PRO A 106 7.11 -5.08 26.09
N GLU A 107 6.82 -6.05 26.96
CA GLU A 107 7.72 -7.14 27.37
C GLU A 107 8.26 -8.00 26.21
N LEU A 108 7.58 -8.02 25.06
CA LEU A 108 8.00 -8.79 23.88
C LEU A 108 8.99 -8.03 22.98
N GLU A 109 9.29 -6.76 23.24
CA GLU A 109 10.15 -5.93 22.37
C GLU A 109 11.58 -6.47 22.26
N ASP A 110 12.17 -6.92 23.37
CA ASP A 110 13.52 -7.50 23.37
C ASP A 110 13.55 -8.82 22.59
N ARG A 111 12.49 -9.62 22.69
CA ARG A 111 12.35 -10.87 21.95
C ARG A 111 12.21 -10.61 20.46
N ALA A 112 11.38 -9.65 20.06
CA ALA A 112 11.21 -9.23 18.67
C ALA A 112 12.54 -8.75 18.08
N THR A 113 13.28 -7.93 18.82
CA THR A 113 14.61 -7.43 18.43
C THR A 113 15.62 -8.58 18.29
N GLY A 114 15.62 -9.55 19.20
CA GLY A 114 16.49 -10.72 19.11
C GLY A 114 16.23 -11.58 17.87
N LEU A 115 14.96 -11.81 17.52
CA LEU A 115 14.55 -12.51 16.31
C LEU A 115 14.97 -11.75 15.03
N TYR A 116 14.72 -10.44 15.00
CA TYR A 116 15.14 -9.58 13.89
C TYR A 116 16.66 -9.60 13.67
N ASN A 117 17.45 -9.49 14.74
CA ASN A 117 18.91 -9.54 14.66
C ASN A 117 19.40 -10.91 14.18
N THR A 118 18.76 -11.99 14.63
CA THR A 118 19.07 -13.37 14.18
C THR A 118 18.78 -13.54 12.69
N ALA A 119 17.60 -13.14 12.24
CA ALA A 119 17.22 -13.20 10.83
C ALA A 119 18.13 -12.35 9.94
N THR A 120 18.46 -11.12 10.38
CA THR A 120 19.40 -10.24 9.67
C THR A 120 20.79 -10.88 9.54
N ALA A 121 21.32 -11.46 10.62
CA ALA A 121 22.62 -12.14 10.59
C ALA A 121 22.61 -13.38 9.69
N GLN A 122 21.50 -14.15 9.67
CA GLN A 122 21.32 -15.28 8.76
C GLN A 122 21.27 -14.82 7.30
N LEU A 123 20.49 -13.78 7.00
CA LEU A 123 20.38 -13.22 5.66
C LEU A 123 21.74 -12.75 5.13
N VAL A 124 22.51 -11.99 5.92
CA VAL A 124 23.85 -11.53 5.52
C VAL A 124 24.78 -12.70 5.19
N ARG A 125 24.76 -13.78 5.97
CA ARG A 125 25.55 -14.99 5.69
C ARG A 125 25.07 -15.70 4.41
N MET A 126 23.76 -15.77 4.17
CA MET A 126 23.21 -16.36 2.95
C MET A 126 23.58 -15.56 1.71
N LEU A 127 23.58 -14.22 1.79
CA LEU A 127 23.97 -13.35 0.67
C LEU A 127 25.45 -13.49 0.28
N GLN A 128 26.31 -13.95 1.18
CA GLN A 128 27.72 -14.26 0.88
C GLN A 128 27.88 -15.58 0.10
N ASN A 129 26.85 -16.42 0.06
CA ASN A 129 26.88 -17.70 -0.66
C ASN A 129 26.41 -17.52 -2.12
N PRO A 130 27.22 -17.91 -3.13
CA PRO A 130 26.80 -17.89 -4.52
C PRO A 130 25.61 -18.80 -4.82
N GLU A 131 25.52 -19.97 -4.16
CA GLU A 131 24.46 -20.98 -4.34
C GLU A 131 23.23 -20.72 -3.45
N ARG A 132 23.01 -19.46 -3.06
CA ARG A 132 21.91 -19.09 -2.18
C ARG A 132 20.57 -19.24 -2.87
N ASN A 133 19.55 -19.61 -2.11
CA ASN A 133 18.17 -19.44 -2.56
C ASN A 133 17.82 -17.94 -2.53
N ILE A 134 17.85 -17.31 -3.71
CA ILE A 134 17.61 -15.89 -3.86
C ILE A 134 16.15 -15.51 -3.52
N VAL A 135 15.19 -16.42 -3.73
CA VAL A 135 13.78 -16.19 -3.39
C VAL A 135 13.64 -16.04 -1.87
N ASP A 136 14.21 -16.98 -1.11
CA ASP A 136 14.23 -16.92 0.37
C ASP A 136 14.91 -15.65 0.87
N CYS A 137 16.06 -15.28 0.29
CA CYS A 137 16.79 -14.09 0.68
C CYS A 137 15.97 -12.82 0.45
N THR A 138 15.33 -12.72 -0.72
CA THR A 138 14.53 -11.55 -1.11
C THR A 138 13.27 -11.45 -0.27
N THR A 139 12.52 -12.55 -0.10
CA THR A 139 11.33 -12.59 0.75
C THR A 139 11.68 -12.31 2.22
N ALA A 140 12.80 -12.83 2.73
CA ALA A 140 13.27 -12.50 4.08
C ALA A 140 13.59 -11.01 4.22
N SER A 141 14.26 -10.41 3.24
CA SER A 141 14.57 -8.97 3.23
C SER A 141 13.29 -8.12 3.23
N ILE A 142 12.25 -8.53 2.50
CA ILE A 142 10.94 -7.86 2.49
C ILE A 142 10.24 -7.95 3.85
N LEU A 143 10.28 -9.11 4.50
CA LEU A 143 9.76 -9.28 5.86
C LEU A 143 10.51 -8.40 6.88
N LEU A 144 11.83 -8.32 6.77
CA LEU A 144 12.63 -7.46 7.64
C LEU A 144 12.37 -5.97 7.40
N ASN A 145 12.09 -5.57 6.15
CA ASN A 145 11.63 -4.22 5.83
C ASN A 145 10.25 -3.93 6.47
N ALA A 146 9.33 -4.88 6.46
CA ALA A 146 8.04 -4.75 7.15
C ALA A 146 8.22 -4.60 8.68
N TYR A 147 9.11 -5.39 9.29
CA TYR A 147 9.49 -5.23 10.71
C TYR A 147 10.00 -3.82 11.02
N GLU A 148 10.91 -3.31 10.18
CA GLU A 148 11.49 -1.98 10.29
C GLU A 148 10.43 -0.89 10.23
N ALA A 149 9.48 -1.03 9.31
CA ALA A 149 8.38 -0.09 9.14
C ALA A 149 7.47 -0.05 10.39
N MET A 150 7.26 -1.19 11.06
CA MET A 150 6.54 -1.28 12.34
C MET A 150 7.35 -0.79 13.56
N SER A 151 8.63 -0.53 13.41
CA SER A 151 9.52 -0.14 14.50
C SER A 151 9.64 1.38 14.65
N HIS A 152 9.78 1.87 15.90
CA HIS A 152 9.88 3.30 16.18
C HIS A 152 11.29 3.88 16.02
N LYS A 153 12.32 3.05 15.77
CA LYS A 153 13.73 3.47 15.67
C LYS A 153 14.05 3.94 14.24
N PRO A 154 14.22 5.24 13.96
CA PRO A 154 14.37 5.76 12.58
C PRO A 154 15.65 5.29 11.89
N MET A 155 16.70 5.03 12.65
CA MET A 155 18.06 4.77 12.13
C MET A 155 18.21 3.42 11.43
N HIS A 156 17.33 2.45 11.68
CA HIS A 156 17.38 1.14 11.04
C HIS A 156 16.38 1.00 9.89
N LYS A 157 15.40 1.90 9.74
CA LYS A 157 14.28 1.78 8.79
C LYS A 157 14.66 1.66 7.31
N MET A 158 15.89 2.02 6.96
CA MET A 158 16.33 2.14 5.57
C MET A 158 17.32 1.05 5.14
N SER A 159 17.77 0.19 6.05
CA SER A 159 18.80 -0.79 5.72
C SER A 159 18.23 -1.93 4.86
N HIS A 160 17.08 -2.49 5.25
CA HIS A 160 16.44 -3.56 4.50
C HIS A 160 15.56 -3.04 3.37
N MET A 161 15.11 -1.79 3.37
CA MET A 161 14.42 -1.20 2.21
C MET A 161 15.32 -1.15 0.96
N VAL A 162 16.55 -0.64 1.11
CA VAL A 162 17.52 -0.57 0.00
C VAL A 162 17.98 -1.98 -0.39
N GLY A 163 18.24 -2.85 0.59
CA GLY A 163 18.63 -4.24 0.35
C GLY A 163 17.55 -5.04 -0.38
N ALA A 164 16.30 -4.96 0.05
CA ALA A 164 15.17 -5.65 -0.57
C ALA A 164 15.00 -5.23 -2.03
N ARG A 165 15.12 -3.93 -2.32
CA ARG A 165 15.04 -3.43 -3.71
C ARG A 165 16.16 -3.99 -4.59
N ALA A 166 17.39 -3.99 -4.10
CA ALA A 166 18.52 -4.54 -4.85
C ALA A 166 18.30 -6.02 -5.19
N LEU A 167 17.77 -6.80 -4.24
CA LEU A 167 17.46 -8.21 -4.42
C LEU A 167 16.28 -8.45 -5.39
N ILE A 168 15.22 -7.64 -5.31
CA ILE A 168 14.10 -7.71 -6.27
C ILE A 168 14.62 -7.45 -7.69
N ARG A 169 15.50 -6.47 -7.88
CA ARG A 169 16.14 -6.18 -9.18
C ARG A 169 17.04 -7.32 -9.66
N GLU A 170 17.82 -7.91 -8.76
CA GLU A 170 18.64 -9.09 -9.08
C GLU A 170 17.77 -10.26 -9.57
N CYS A 171 16.60 -10.46 -8.97
CA CYS A 171 15.66 -11.50 -9.38
C CYS A 171 14.87 -11.17 -10.67
N GLY A 172 14.92 -9.92 -11.16
CA GLY A 172 14.08 -9.46 -12.27
C GLY A 172 12.58 -9.43 -11.94
N TRP A 173 12.20 -9.32 -10.65
CA TRP A 173 10.81 -9.28 -10.23
C TRP A 173 10.17 -7.93 -10.53
N ASN A 174 8.95 -7.97 -11.07
CA ASN A 174 8.21 -6.82 -11.58
C ASN A 174 6.69 -7.04 -11.48
N ALA A 175 5.89 -6.10 -11.98
CA ALA A 175 4.43 -6.17 -11.94
C ALA A 175 3.83 -7.37 -12.71
N ALA A 176 4.54 -7.90 -13.72
CA ALA A 176 4.12 -9.07 -14.50
C ALA A 176 4.51 -10.41 -13.84
N SER A 177 5.24 -10.38 -12.73
CA SER A 177 5.56 -11.58 -11.97
C SER A 177 4.31 -12.19 -11.33
N THR A 178 4.36 -13.47 -10.96
CA THR A 178 3.26 -14.18 -10.29
C THR A 178 3.74 -14.84 -9.00
N GLY A 179 2.83 -15.14 -8.07
CA GLY A 179 3.17 -15.84 -6.84
C GLY A 179 3.89 -14.97 -5.82
N ILE A 180 4.77 -15.58 -5.00
CA ILE A 180 5.63 -14.89 -4.02
C ILE A 180 6.40 -13.69 -4.63
N PRO A 181 7.03 -13.81 -5.82
CA PRO A 181 7.68 -12.68 -6.49
C PRO A 181 6.78 -11.45 -6.65
N ALA A 182 5.54 -11.63 -7.12
CA ALA A 182 4.58 -10.56 -7.33
C ALA A 182 4.22 -9.87 -6.01
N SER A 183 3.94 -10.68 -4.98
CA SER A 183 3.58 -10.17 -3.65
C SER A 183 4.71 -9.37 -3.02
N CYS A 184 5.95 -9.86 -3.15
CA CYS A 184 7.13 -9.14 -2.66
C CYS A 184 7.35 -7.82 -3.41
N PHE A 185 7.19 -7.82 -4.73
CA PHE A 185 7.29 -6.62 -5.57
C PHE A 185 6.28 -5.55 -5.15
N TRP A 186 5.00 -5.90 -5.12
CA TRP A 186 3.92 -4.94 -4.80
C TRP A 186 3.99 -4.43 -3.36
N LEU A 187 4.38 -5.26 -2.40
CA LEU A 187 4.59 -4.81 -1.04
C LEU A 187 5.77 -3.85 -0.92
N SER A 188 6.88 -4.14 -1.60
CA SER A 188 8.07 -3.27 -1.61
C SER A 188 7.74 -1.89 -2.17
N ILE A 189 7.09 -1.84 -3.33
CA ILE A 189 6.66 -0.60 -3.98
C ILE A 189 5.58 0.10 -3.15
N GLY A 190 4.65 -0.67 -2.58
CA GLY A 190 3.58 -0.19 -1.71
C GLY A 190 4.10 0.62 -0.53
N MET A 191 5.03 0.05 0.23
CA MET A 191 5.65 0.72 1.38
C MET A 191 6.39 2.00 0.95
N GLU A 192 7.16 1.96 -0.14
CA GLU A 192 7.88 3.13 -0.64
C GLU A 192 6.96 4.28 -1.07
N VAL A 193 5.99 4.00 -1.96
CA VAL A 193 5.09 5.02 -2.50
C VAL A 193 4.31 5.71 -1.38
N LEU A 194 3.79 4.95 -0.42
CA LEU A 194 3.06 5.50 0.73
C LEU A 194 3.97 6.31 1.67
N SER A 195 5.22 5.91 1.87
CA SER A 195 6.20 6.72 2.60
C SER A 195 6.53 8.02 1.87
N CYS A 196 6.80 7.97 0.56
CA CYS A 196 7.08 9.13 -0.28
C CYS A 196 5.87 10.09 -0.35
N LEU A 197 4.65 9.56 -0.34
CA LEU A 197 3.42 10.34 -0.25
C LEU A 197 3.35 11.19 1.03
N SER A 198 3.82 10.65 2.16
CA SER A 198 3.81 11.36 3.45
C SER A 198 4.94 12.38 3.56
N MET A 199 6.14 12.01 3.10
CA MET A 199 7.37 12.80 3.28
C MET A 199 7.59 13.83 2.17
N ASN A 200 6.72 13.83 1.16
CA ASN A 200 6.86 14.59 -0.07
C ASN A 200 8.20 14.32 -0.80
N TRP A 201 8.56 13.05 -0.89
CA TRP A 201 9.77 12.59 -1.57
C TRP A 201 9.43 11.94 -2.90
N MET A 202 10.41 11.87 -3.80
CA MET A 202 10.30 11.12 -5.04
C MET A 202 10.48 9.63 -4.73
N VAL A 203 9.75 8.76 -5.43
CA VAL A 203 10.01 7.32 -5.38
C VAL A 203 11.34 7.02 -6.07
N THR A 204 12.10 6.08 -5.53
CA THR A 204 13.41 5.72 -6.07
C THR A 204 13.30 4.81 -7.29
N TRP A 205 12.26 3.96 -7.34
CA TRP A 205 12.00 3.10 -8.49
C TRP A 205 10.89 3.70 -9.35
N HIS A 206 11.27 4.28 -10.48
CA HIS A 206 10.36 4.97 -11.37
C HIS A 206 9.16 4.08 -11.77
N PRO A 207 7.91 4.59 -11.71
CA PRO A 207 6.73 3.78 -12.00
C PRO A 207 6.75 3.12 -13.39
N ASP A 208 7.32 3.79 -14.38
CA ASP A 208 7.37 3.28 -15.77
C ASP A 208 8.26 2.05 -15.91
N ASP A 209 9.15 1.80 -14.94
CA ASP A 209 10.04 0.62 -14.92
C ASP A 209 9.40 -0.59 -14.21
N TRP A 210 8.14 -0.49 -13.77
CA TRP A 210 7.48 -1.57 -13.03
C TRP A 210 7.00 -2.70 -13.93
N GLY A 211 6.94 -2.50 -15.25
CA GLY A 211 6.41 -3.49 -16.19
C GLY A 211 4.92 -3.77 -16.01
N LEU A 212 4.15 -2.77 -15.55
CA LEU A 212 2.70 -2.85 -15.41
C LEU A 212 2.02 -2.65 -16.76
N ASP A 213 1.05 -3.49 -17.06
CA ASP A 213 0.20 -3.32 -18.26
C ASP A 213 -0.84 -2.20 -18.05
N LEU A 214 -0.78 -1.20 -18.94
CA LEU A 214 -1.64 -0.03 -18.96
C LEU A 214 -2.65 -0.06 -20.12
N ASP A 215 -2.79 -1.20 -20.81
CA ASP A 215 -3.82 -1.32 -21.84
C ASP A 215 -5.23 -1.31 -21.23
N TRP A 216 -5.94 -0.20 -21.42
CA TRP A 216 -7.30 0.02 -20.96
C TRP A 216 -8.37 -0.74 -21.79
N SER A 217 -7.98 -1.28 -22.95
CA SER A 217 -8.90 -1.85 -23.93
C SER A 217 -9.17 -3.35 -23.71
N HIS A 218 -8.20 -4.07 -23.17
CA HIS A 218 -8.23 -5.53 -23.05
C HIS A 218 -9.33 -6.08 -22.12
N ASP A 219 -9.86 -5.26 -21.22
CA ASP A 219 -10.82 -5.70 -20.18
C ASP A 219 -12.30 -5.43 -20.55
N ASN A 220 -12.58 -4.76 -21.67
CA ASN A 220 -13.96 -4.49 -22.12
C ASN A 220 -14.60 -5.66 -22.90
N ASP A 221 -13.79 -6.60 -23.41
CA ASP A 221 -14.25 -7.68 -24.30
C ASP A 221 -14.53 -9.03 -23.60
N LEU A 222 -14.20 -9.19 -22.31
CA LEU A 222 -14.46 -10.43 -21.54
C LEU A 222 -15.80 -10.41 -20.82
N GLY A 223 -16.84 -9.96 -21.51
CA GLY A 223 -18.22 -9.89 -21.03
C GLY A 223 -18.95 -11.23 -20.88
N ASP A 224 -18.31 -12.38 -21.09
CA ASP A 224 -18.99 -13.67 -20.90
C ASP A 224 -17.99 -14.83 -20.69
N GLY A 225 -17.97 -15.43 -19.49
CA GLY A 225 -17.79 -16.88 -19.41
C GLY A 225 -16.49 -17.51 -18.88
N ASP A 226 -15.54 -16.81 -18.25
CA ASP A 226 -14.53 -17.52 -17.44
C ASP A 226 -14.32 -16.88 -16.06
N GLY A 227 -14.48 -17.69 -15.02
CA GLY A 227 -14.69 -17.30 -13.63
C GLY A 227 -13.46 -16.76 -12.90
N ASN A 228 -12.61 -15.96 -13.55
CA ASN A 228 -11.38 -15.43 -12.96
C ASN A 228 -11.42 -13.91 -12.72
N GLY A 229 -12.58 -13.40 -12.27
CA GLY A 229 -12.81 -11.96 -12.02
C GLY A 229 -11.98 -11.33 -10.89
N ASP A 230 -11.16 -12.12 -10.18
CA ASP A 230 -10.28 -11.64 -9.11
C ASP A 230 -8.94 -11.06 -9.66
N GLY A 231 -8.45 -11.60 -10.79
CA GLY A 231 -7.26 -11.08 -11.48
C GLY A 231 -7.49 -9.73 -12.14
N ASP A 232 -8.71 -9.48 -12.59
CA ASP A 232 -9.14 -8.21 -13.20
C ASP A 232 -9.16 -7.09 -12.14
N SER A 233 -9.92 -7.24 -11.05
CA SER A 233 -10.00 -6.24 -9.98
C SER A 233 -8.64 -5.86 -9.39
N GLN A 234 -7.73 -6.81 -9.22
CA GLN A 234 -6.41 -6.55 -8.64
C GLN A 234 -5.54 -5.68 -9.57
N THR A 235 -5.55 -5.97 -10.87
CA THR A 235 -4.85 -5.18 -11.89
C THR A 235 -5.34 -3.72 -11.87
N TRP A 236 -6.64 -3.49 -11.72
CA TRP A 236 -7.18 -2.13 -11.62
C TRP A 236 -6.71 -1.37 -10.38
N VAL A 237 -6.52 -2.04 -9.24
CA VAL A 237 -5.92 -1.42 -8.05
C VAL A 237 -4.47 -1.03 -8.33
N HIS A 238 -3.69 -1.94 -8.92
CA HIS A 238 -2.30 -1.68 -9.31
C HIS A 238 -2.18 -0.50 -10.27
N ARG A 239 -3.05 -0.40 -11.27
CA ARG A 239 -3.14 0.75 -12.19
C ARG A 239 -3.42 2.06 -11.44
N SER A 240 -4.38 2.08 -10.51
CA SER A 240 -4.64 3.29 -9.70
C SER A 240 -3.45 3.69 -8.82
N PHE A 241 -2.73 2.69 -8.29
CA PHE A 241 -1.58 2.91 -7.41
C PHE A 241 -0.35 3.41 -8.19
N TYR A 242 -0.16 2.90 -9.40
CA TYR A 242 0.83 3.40 -10.36
C TYR A 242 0.60 4.89 -10.67
N ILE A 243 -0.66 5.29 -10.91
CA ILE A 243 -1.01 6.70 -11.15
C ILE A 243 -0.66 7.56 -9.93
N LEU A 244 -1.03 7.10 -8.73
CA LEU A 244 -0.68 7.79 -7.48
C LEU A 244 0.84 7.97 -7.35
N ALA A 245 1.64 6.96 -7.67
CA ALA A 245 3.09 7.05 -7.61
C ALA A 245 3.67 8.10 -8.58
N LYS A 246 3.13 8.21 -9.81
CA LYS A 246 3.55 9.28 -10.74
C LYS A 246 3.18 10.67 -10.21
N VAL A 247 1.99 10.80 -9.62
CA VAL A 247 1.55 12.07 -8.99
C VAL A 247 2.44 12.44 -7.79
N VAL A 248 2.86 11.46 -6.98
CA VAL A 248 3.81 11.67 -5.87
C VAL A 248 5.15 12.21 -6.38
N ASN A 249 5.69 11.64 -7.46
CA ASN A 249 6.92 12.14 -8.09
C ASN A 249 6.75 13.57 -8.63
N PHE A 250 5.63 13.85 -9.29
CA PHE A 250 5.33 15.17 -9.83
C PHE A 250 5.26 16.23 -8.73
N ARG A 251 4.64 15.92 -7.57
CA ARG A 251 4.60 16.82 -6.42
C ARG A 251 5.99 17.04 -5.81
N ALA A 252 6.79 15.99 -5.64
CA ALA A 252 8.11 16.08 -5.02
C ALA A 252 9.07 16.95 -5.83
N THR A 253 9.00 16.88 -7.16
CA THR A 253 9.79 17.70 -8.08
C THR A 253 9.33 19.16 -8.12
N SER A 254 8.19 19.54 -7.52
CA SER A 254 7.72 20.93 -7.51
C SER A 254 8.59 21.81 -6.62
N LEU A 255 9.22 21.21 -5.60
CA LEU A 255 10.01 21.92 -4.58
C LEU A 255 11.48 22.13 -4.97
N THR A 256 11.97 21.51 -6.03
CA THR A 256 13.40 21.47 -6.37
C THR A 256 13.89 22.64 -7.23
N TYR A 257 13.01 23.56 -7.64
CA TYR A 257 13.36 24.58 -8.63
C TYR A 257 13.17 25.99 -8.10
N HIS A 258 14.28 26.67 -7.81
CA HIS A 258 14.35 28.13 -7.73
C HIS A 258 15.10 28.61 -8.98
N SER A 259 14.45 29.39 -9.83
CA SER A 259 15.04 29.89 -11.08
C SER A 259 15.25 31.39 -11.02
N SER A 260 16.48 31.83 -11.34
CA SER A 260 16.85 33.25 -11.47
C SER A 260 16.61 33.83 -12.87
N ASP A 261 16.16 33.02 -13.84
CA ASP A 261 15.96 33.40 -15.25
C ASP A 261 14.48 33.29 -15.69
N PRO A 262 13.82 34.41 -16.10
CA PRO A 262 12.41 34.46 -16.50
C PRO A 262 12.05 33.64 -17.74
N HIS A 263 12.90 33.58 -18.78
CA HIS A 263 12.57 32.83 -20.00
C HIS A 263 12.60 31.32 -19.77
N LYS A 264 13.55 30.86 -18.95
CA LYS A 264 13.59 29.47 -18.50
C LYS A 264 12.43 29.14 -17.58
N HIS A 265 11.87 30.12 -16.88
CA HIS A 265 10.69 29.92 -16.04
C HIS A 265 9.44 29.62 -16.89
N GLN A 266 9.19 30.38 -17.95
CA GLN A 266 8.02 30.18 -18.81
C GLN A 266 8.01 28.81 -19.53
N SER A 267 9.13 28.41 -20.12
CA SER A 267 9.26 27.09 -20.76
C SER A 267 9.00 25.96 -19.76
N ARG A 268 9.57 26.06 -18.56
CA ARG A 268 9.38 25.05 -17.50
C ARG A 268 7.94 24.97 -16.99
N LEU A 269 7.27 26.10 -16.87
CA LEU A 269 5.85 26.13 -16.50
C LEU A 269 5.01 25.41 -17.57
N SER A 270 5.31 25.63 -18.85
CA SER A 270 4.66 24.93 -19.97
C SER A 270 4.90 23.41 -19.92
N ASP A 271 6.14 22.98 -19.70
CA ASP A 271 6.50 21.56 -19.60
C ASP A 271 5.78 20.91 -18.40
N ARG A 272 5.79 21.58 -17.24
CA ARG A 272 5.07 21.10 -16.05
C ARG A 272 3.57 21.03 -16.24
N LEU A 273 2.98 22.01 -16.91
CA LEU A 273 1.54 22.00 -17.20
C LEU A 273 1.19 20.81 -18.09
N THR A 274 2.00 20.55 -19.11
CA THR A 274 1.81 19.41 -20.01
C THR A 274 1.89 18.08 -19.24
N GLU A 275 2.87 17.94 -18.33
CA GLU A 275 2.99 16.76 -17.47
C GLU A 275 1.80 16.63 -16.50
N TRP A 276 1.37 17.73 -15.87
CA TRP A 276 0.19 17.75 -14.99
C TRP A 276 -1.08 17.33 -15.74
N GLN A 277 -1.28 17.84 -16.96
CA GLN A 277 -2.41 17.47 -17.82
C GLN A 277 -2.38 15.99 -18.20
N ALA A 278 -1.21 15.45 -18.53
CA ALA A 278 -1.06 14.02 -18.82
C ALA A 278 -1.40 13.15 -17.60
N LEU A 279 -0.98 13.53 -16.39
CA LEU A 279 -1.33 12.83 -15.15
C LEU A 279 -2.83 12.93 -14.82
N LYS A 280 -3.43 14.09 -15.07
CA LYS A 280 -4.88 14.29 -14.91
C LYS A 280 -5.66 13.41 -15.89
N GLN A 281 -5.24 13.36 -17.16
CA GLN A 281 -5.83 12.49 -18.17
C GLN A 281 -5.73 11.03 -17.76
N LEU A 282 -4.58 10.59 -17.25
CA LEU A 282 -4.38 9.23 -16.79
C LEU A 282 -5.32 8.85 -15.62
N CYS A 283 -5.57 9.78 -14.69
CA CYS A 283 -6.58 9.60 -13.64
C CYS A 283 -7.98 9.44 -14.24
N ASP A 284 -8.34 10.28 -15.21
CA ASP A 284 -9.66 10.28 -15.83
C ASP A 284 -9.89 9.01 -16.65
N ASP A 285 -8.89 8.56 -17.40
CA ASP A 285 -8.91 7.30 -18.16
C ASP A 285 -9.15 6.11 -17.24
N TRP A 286 -8.39 6.01 -16.14
CA TRP A 286 -8.60 4.97 -15.14
C TRP A 286 -10.05 5.00 -14.61
N ASN A 287 -10.57 6.18 -14.25
CA ASN A 287 -11.91 6.30 -13.71
C ASN A 287 -13.00 5.92 -14.74
N ASN A 288 -12.81 6.28 -16.00
CA ASN A 288 -13.76 6.06 -17.08
C ASN A 288 -13.78 4.59 -17.53
N CYS A 289 -12.61 3.97 -17.64
CA CYS A 289 -12.45 2.58 -18.07
C CYS A 289 -12.63 1.57 -16.92
N SER A 290 -12.55 2.00 -15.66
CA SER A 290 -12.69 1.13 -14.50
C SER A 290 -14.00 0.30 -14.54
N PRO A 291 -13.91 -1.03 -14.37
CA PRO A 291 -15.04 -1.95 -14.49
C PRO A 291 -16.05 -1.74 -13.37
N ARG A 292 -17.26 -2.29 -13.54
CA ARG A 292 -18.37 -2.09 -12.59
C ARG A 292 -18.03 -2.57 -11.17
N SER A 293 -17.22 -3.62 -11.03
CA SER A 293 -16.73 -4.18 -9.76
C SER A 293 -15.92 -3.16 -8.94
N MET A 294 -15.21 -2.26 -9.62
CA MET A 294 -14.38 -1.20 -9.04
C MET A 294 -15.14 0.11 -8.78
N ARG A 295 -16.45 0.12 -8.99
CA ARG A 295 -17.35 1.27 -8.74
C ARG A 295 -18.23 1.03 -7.51
N PRO A 296 -18.62 2.09 -6.76
CA PRO A 296 -19.56 1.94 -5.68
C PRO A 296 -20.86 1.26 -6.11
N VAL A 297 -21.36 0.34 -5.29
CA VAL A 297 -22.69 -0.25 -5.44
C VAL A 297 -23.75 0.72 -4.92
N GLY A 298 -23.45 1.39 -3.81
CA GLY A 298 -24.25 2.49 -3.27
C GLY A 298 -23.42 3.74 -3.03
N TYR A 299 -24.00 4.90 -3.32
CA TYR A 299 -23.45 6.20 -3.00
C TYR A 299 -24.56 7.10 -2.49
N LEU A 300 -24.37 7.68 -1.31
CA LEU A 300 -25.24 8.72 -0.79
C LEU A 300 -24.41 9.98 -0.64
N ALA A 301 -24.75 10.99 -1.44
CA ALA A 301 -24.19 12.32 -1.30
C ALA A 301 -24.49 12.87 0.10
N ARG A 302 -23.70 13.85 0.53
CA ARG A 302 -23.89 14.55 1.81
C ARG A 302 -25.34 15.00 1.92
N SER A 303 -26.11 14.37 2.79
CA SER A 303 -27.51 14.75 3.01
C SER A 303 -27.56 15.78 4.14
N GLY A 304 -28.32 16.86 3.96
CA GLY A 304 -28.51 17.88 4.99
C GLY A 304 -29.13 17.31 6.27
N SER A 305 -28.82 17.95 7.42
CA SER A 305 -29.31 17.87 8.82
C SER A 305 -29.81 16.54 9.45
N SER A 306 -30.14 15.49 8.71
CA SER A 306 -30.75 14.24 9.17
C SER A 306 -29.79 13.04 9.20
N GLU A 307 -28.64 13.12 8.53
CA GLU A 307 -27.63 12.04 8.56
C GLU A 307 -26.57 12.31 9.65
N PRO A 308 -26.05 11.25 10.31
CA PRO A 308 -25.10 11.40 11.41
C PRO A 308 -23.69 11.80 10.95
N SER A 309 -23.32 11.55 9.69
CA SER A 309 -21.98 11.81 9.16
C SER A 309 -21.94 13.04 8.24
N VAL A 310 -20.88 13.84 8.32
CA VAL A 310 -20.60 14.96 7.40
C VAL A 310 -20.01 14.54 6.07
N PHE A 311 -19.56 13.29 5.95
CA PHE A 311 -18.95 12.72 4.77
C PHE A 311 -19.96 11.94 3.92
N PRO A 312 -19.75 11.85 2.59
CA PRO A 312 -20.56 10.99 1.74
C PRO A 312 -20.43 9.53 2.17
N LYS A 313 -21.52 8.77 2.03
CA LYS A 313 -21.55 7.35 2.38
C LYS A 313 -21.39 6.49 1.13
N PHE A 314 -20.53 5.49 1.22
CA PHE A 314 -20.26 4.55 0.15
C PHE A 314 -20.65 3.13 0.54
N TRP A 315 -20.96 2.33 -0.46
CA TRP A 315 -20.92 0.89 -0.33
C TRP A 315 -20.15 0.33 -1.52
N LEU A 316 -18.94 -0.16 -1.26
CA LEU A 316 -18.10 -0.88 -2.22
C LEU A 316 -18.05 -2.34 -1.81
N ALA A 317 -18.17 -3.25 -2.78
CA ALA A 317 -18.28 -4.68 -2.52
C ALA A 317 -16.93 -5.34 -2.16
N GLN A 318 -15.82 -4.79 -2.65
CA GLN A 318 -14.48 -5.38 -2.52
C GLN A 318 -13.50 -4.38 -1.91
N THR A 319 -12.56 -4.87 -1.10
CA THR A 319 -11.45 -4.07 -0.53
C THR A 319 -10.56 -3.49 -1.63
N SER A 320 -10.33 -4.25 -2.70
CA SER A 320 -9.65 -3.78 -3.91
C SER A 320 -10.31 -2.52 -4.47
N ALA A 321 -11.63 -2.53 -4.66
CA ALA A 321 -12.38 -1.37 -5.12
C ALA A 321 -12.25 -0.17 -4.17
N MET A 322 -12.28 -0.39 -2.85
CA MET A 322 -12.07 0.67 -1.85
C MET A 322 -10.66 1.29 -1.97
N LEU A 323 -9.62 0.45 -2.02
CA LEU A 323 -8.23 0.90 -2.17
C LEU A 323 -8.01 1.65 -3.47
N GLY A 324 -8.48 1.10 -4.59
CA GLY A 324 -8.34 1.75 -5.89
C GLY A 324 -9.00 3.13 -5.94
N ARG A 325 -10.18 3.27 -5.32
CA ARG A 325 -10.89 4.55 -5.22
C ARG A 325 -10.20 5.54 -4.29
N ILE A 326 -9.61 5.07 -3.19
CA ILE A 326 -8.80 5.93 -2.32
C ILE A 326 -7.58 6.43 -3.08
N PHE A 327 -6.82 5.55 -3.75
CA PHE A 327 -5.64 5.96 -4.50
C PHE A 327 -5.98 6.95 -5.61
N TYR A 328 -7.06 6.70 -6.36
CA TYR A 328 -7.57 7.63 -7.37
C TYR A 328 -7.91 9.01 -6.78
N HIS A 329 -8.71 9.05 -5.70
CA HIS A 329 -9.09 10.33 -5.10
C HIS A 329 -7.92 11.04 -4.44
N THR A 330 -6.98 10.32 -3.85
CA THR A 330 -5.75 10.90 -3.32
C THR A 330 -4.88 11.47 -4.44
N ALA A 331 -4.75 10.80 -5.59
CA ALA A 331 -4.03 11.33 -6.75
C ALA A 331 -4.66 12.64 -7.25
N GLN A 332 -5.99 12.68 -7.42
CA GLN A 332 -6.69 13.91 -7.83
C GLN A 332 -6.58 15.03 -6.77
N CYS A 333 -6.67 14.68 -5.49
CA CYS A 333 -6.49 15.63 -4.38
C CYS A 333 -5.09 16.26 -4.41
N VAL A 334 -4.06 15.45 -4.64
CA VAL A 334 -2.69 15.95 -4.76
C VAL A 334 -2.52 16.78 -6.02
N LEU A 335 -3.03 16.35 -7.18
CA LEU A 335 -2.96 17.13 -8.43
C LEU A 335 -3.56 18.53 -8.29
N ALA A 336 -4.69 18.66 -7.57
CA ALA A 336 -5.29 19.96 -7.28
C ALA A 336 -4.39 20.88 -6.42
N GLN A 337 -3.56 20.31 -5.54
CA GLN A 337 -2.61 21.07 -4.72
C GLN A 337 -1.39 21.57 -5.51
N VAL A 338 -1.02 20.86 -6.58
CA VAL A 338 0.23 21.08 -7.32
C VAL A 338 0.00 21.57 -8.74
N ASN A 339 -1.14 22.20 -9.00
CA ASN A 339 -1.39 22.78 -10.31
C ASN A 339 -0.31 23.84 -10.62
N PRO A 340 0.36 23.79 -11.77
CA PRO A 340 1.47 24.70 -12.09
C PRO A 340 1.09 26.17 -12.28
N ILE A 341 -0.18 26.46 -12.60
CA ILE A 341 -0.68 27.81 -12.89
C ILE A 341 -1.44 28.37 -11.69
N GLU A 342 -2.37 27.58 -11.15
CA GLU A 342 -3.29 28.00 -10.11
C GLU A 342 -2.95 27.34 -8.78
N SER A 343 -2.43 28.12 -7.82
CA SER A 343 -2.28 27.61 -6.45
C SER A 343 -3.65 27.32 -5.84
N SER A 344 -3.79 26.20 -5.12
CA SER A 344 -4.98 25.87 -4.32
C SER A 344 -5.29 26.90 -3.22
N GLU A 345 -4.31 27.76 -2.86
CA GLU A 345 -4.52 28.85 -1.92
C GLU A 345 -5.19 30.07 -2.56
N GLN A 346 -5.03 30.23 -3.88
CA GLN A 346 -5.44 31.41 -4.63
C GLN A 346 -6.67 31.14 -5.52
N SER A 347 -6.78 29.93 -6.08
CA SER A 347 -7.91 29.52 -6.90
C SER A 347 -8.99 28.83 -6.05
N PRO A 348 -10.21 29.42 -5.97
CA PRO A 348 -11.32 28.80 -5.25
C PRO A 348 -11.74 27.47 -5.89
N GLU A 349 -11.58 27.35 -7.21
CA GLU A 349 -11.92 26.15 -7.98
C GLU A 349 -10.99 24.97 -7.63
N MET A 350 -9.67 25.21 -7.61
CA MET A 350 -8.71 24.18 -7.20
C MET A 350 -8.90 23.75 -5.75
N LYS A 351 -9.22 24.70 -4.87
CA LYS A 351 -9.53 24.42 -3.46
C LYS A 351 -10.79 23.58 -3.31
N GLU A 352 -11.84 23.88 -4.08
CA GLU A 352 -13.07 23.10 -4.07
C GLU A 352 -12.83 21.67 -4.58
N LEU A 353 -12.05 21.52 -5.66
CA LEU A 353 -11.69 20.22 -6.22
C LEU A 353 -10.87 19.37 -5.22
N GLN A 354 -9.87 19.98 -4.57
CA GLN A 354 -9.11 19.34 -3.49
C GLN A 354 -10.03 18.86 -2.37
N LEU A 355 -10.91 19.73 -1.87
CA LEU A 355 -11.86 19.42 -0.80
C LEU A 355 -12.85 18.33 -1.22
N HIS A 356 -13.32 18.34 -2.46
CA HIS A 356 -14.22 17.32 -3.00
C HIS A 356 -13.58 15.93 -2.88
N HIS A 357 -12.35 15.78 -3.36
CA HIS A 357 -11.63 14.51 -3.33
C HIS A 357 -11.22 14.08 -1.91
N ALA A 358 -10.80 15.01 -1.07
CA ALA A 358 -10.54 14.73 0.34
C ALA A 358 -11.77 14.16 1.05
N ARG A 359 -12.96 14.73 0.80
CA ARG A 359 -14.23 14.22 1.34
C ARG A 359 -14.60 12.84 0.79
N GLN A 360 -14.28 12.53 -0.47
CA GLN A 360 -14.51 11.18 -1.00
C GLN A 360 -13.65 10.14 -0.26
N VAL A 361 -12.36 10.41 -0.07
CA VAL A 361 -11.46 9.52 0.69
C VAL A 361 -12.00 9.29 2.10
N MET A 362 -12.33 10.36 2.83
CA MET A 362 -12.87 10.25 4.19
C MET A 362 -14.22 9.50 4.22
N GLY A 363 -15.08 9.71 3.22
CA GLY A 363 -16.35 8.98 3.10
C GLY A 363 -16.18 7.49 2.85
N ILE A 364 -15.22 7.09 2.01
CA ILE A 364 -14.90 5.67 1.79
C ILE A 364 -14.41 5.04 3.10
N VAL A 365 -13.50 5.71 3.80
CA VAL A 365 -12.94 5.23 5.07
C VAL A 365 -14.01 5.16 6.17
N ALA A 366 -14.90 6.15 6.26
CA ALA A 366 -16.02 6.14 7.20
C ALA A 366 -17.02 4.99 6.92
N SER A 367 -17.07 4.53 5.67
CA SER A 367 -17.96 3.46 5.22
C SER A 367 -17.35 2.07 5.36
N ASP A 368 -16.04 1.97 5.63
CA ASP A 368 -15.33 0.70 5.84
C ASP A 368 -15.65 0.11 7.22
N ARG A 369 -16.35 -1.03 7.22
CA ARG A 369 -16.80 -1.71 8.45
C ARG A 369 -15.64 -2.37 9.20
N ASP A 370 -14.70 -2.95 8.45
CA ASP A 370 -13.60 -3.74 9.00
C ASP A 370 -12.34 -2.91 9.21
N ARG A 371 -12.36 -1.63 8.81
CA ARG A 371 -11.29 -0.62 8.98
C ARG A 371 -9.92 -1.04 8.43
N SER A 372 -9.92 -2.10 7.62
CA SER A 372 -8.76 -2.66 6.97
C SER A 372 -8.14 -1.66 5.99
N VAL A 373 -8.98 -0.91 5.28
CA VAL A 373 -8.55 0.03 4.25
C VAL A 373 -7.82 1.21 4.88
N MET A 374 -8.24 1.67 6.06
CA MET A 374 -7.52 2.73 6.76
C MET A 374 -6.11 2.29 7.16
N THR A 375 -5.97 1.06 7.67
CA THR A 375 -4.67 0.51 8.06
C THR A 375 -3.70 0.49 6.88
N ILE A 376 -4.20 0.10 5.70
CA ILE A 376 -3.42 -0.04 4.48
C ILE A 376 -3.11 1.32 3.84
N ALA A 377 -4.11 2.17 3.69
CA ALA A 377 -4.02 3.43 2.96
C ALA A 377 -3.84 4.64 3.89
N PHE A 378 -3.33 4.45 5.11
CA PHE A 378 -3.26 5.50 6.14
C PHE A 378 -2.65 6.81 5.63
N GLN A 379 -1.54 6.74 4.88
CA GLN A 379 -0.86 7.94 4.37
C GLN A 379 -1.70 8.68 3.31
N ALA A 380 -2.54 7.97 2.56
CA ALA A 380 -3.49 8.57 1.62
C ALA A 380 -4.67 9.23 2.34
N VAL A 381 -5.11 8.64 3.46
CA VAL A 381 -6.11 9.23 4.37
C VAL A 381 -5.57 10.48 5.06
N ASP A 382 -4.30 10.48 5.48
CA ASP A 382 -3.64 11.63 6.12
C ASP A 382 -3.60 12.84 5.18
N VAL A 383 -3.26 12.64 3.90
CA VAL A 383 -3.32 13.69 2.87
C VAL A 383 -4.73 14.27 2.72
N ALA A 384 -5.76 13.42 2.75
CA ALA A 384 -7.14 13.88 2.69
C ALA A 384 -7.54 14.66 3.95
N PHE A 385 -7.18 14.16 5.14
CA PHE A 385 -7.43 14.81 6.43
C PHE A 385 -6.82 16.21 6.49
N LEU A 386 -5.54 16.35 6.13
CA LEU A 386 -4.83 17.62 6.11
C LEU A 386 -5.43 18.64 5.12
N SER A 387 -6.13 18.16 4.09
CA SER A 387 -6.81 19.00 3.11
C SER A 387 -8.16 19.55 3.61
N LEU A 388 -8.75 18.99 4.67
CA LEU A 388 -10.03 19.46 5.22
C LEU A 388 -9.88 20.83 5.87
N VAL A 389 -10.89 21.70 5.73
CA VAL A 389 -10.90 23.05 6.33
C VAL A 389 -11.96 23.20 7.41
N SER A 390 -13.13 22.58 7.24
CA SER A 390 -14.25 22.72 8.19
C SER A 390 -13.92 22.08 9.54
N PRO A 391 -14.11 22.78 10.68
CA PRO A 391 -13.89 22.20 12.01
C PRO A 391 -14.69 20.92 12.25
N LYS A 392 -15.96 20.90 11.80
CA LYS A 392 -16.84 19.73 11.94
C LYS A 392 -16.34 18.53 11.14
N GLU A 393 -15.83 18.77 9.92
CA GLU A 393 -15.24 17.72 9.09
C GLU A 393 -13.95 17.18 9.73
N ARG A 394 -13.10 18.05 10.27
CA ARG A 394 -11.87 17.65 10.96
C ARG A 394 -12.13 16.87 12.24
N GLU A 395 -13.13 17.27 13.03
CA GLU A 395 -13.51 16.58 14.27
C GLU A 395 -14.02 15.16 13.99
N GLU A 396 -14.93 15.01 13.03
CA GLU A 396 -15.42 13.69 12.64
C GLU A 396 -14.31 12.83 12.02
N ALA A 397 -13.48 13.40 11.15
CA ALA A 397 -12.35 12.69 10.54
C ALA A 397 -11.33 12.22 11.59
N SER A 398 -11.01 13.07 12.56
CA SER A 398 -10.13 12.73 13.68
C SER A 398 -10.72 11.59 14.52
N SER A 399 -12.03 11.65 14.80
CA SER A 399 -12.75 10.57 15.48
C SER A 399 -12.68 9.25 14.70
N ILE A 400 -12.90 9.28 13.38
CA ILE A 400 -12.79 8.08 12.52
C ILE A 400 -11.37 7.50 12.59
N ILE A 401 -10.34 8.34 12.41
CA ILE A 401 -8.92 7.93 12.45
C ILE A 401 -8.56 7.34 13.81
N HIS A 402 -8.90 8.03 14.90
CA HIS A 402 -8.62 7.56 16.26
C HIS A 402 -9.36 6.25 16.56
N GLN A 403 -10.63 6.13 16.14
CA GLN A 403 -11.39 4.91 16.32
C GLN A 403 -10.74 3.73 15.61
N ALA A 404 -10.27 3.87 14.38
CA ALA A 404 -9.57 2.77 13.70
C ALA A 404 -8.24 2.40 14.34
N GLN A 405 -7.53 3.36 14.93
CA GLN A 405 -6.32 3.10 15.71
C GLN A 405 -6.62 2.39 17.04
N THR A 406 -7.80 2.62 17.62
CA THR A 406 -8.19 2.12 18.95
C THR A 406 -9.14 0.94 18.96
N SER A 407 -9.91 0.66 17.91
CA SER A 407 -10.82 -0.50 17.87
C SER A 407 -10.10 -1.86 17.74
N GLY A 408 -8.77 -1.86 17.77
CA GLY A 408 -7.98 -3.00 18.25
C GLY A 408 -8.10 -3.24 19.77
N HIS A 409 -8.86 -2.42 20.52
CA HIS A 409 -9.08 -2.49 21.97
C HIS A 409 -10.57 -2.70 22.28
N GLY A 410 -11.09 -3.88 21.95
CA GLY A 410 -12.26 -4.47 22.59
C GLY A 410 -13.65 -3.91 22.23
N ALA A 411 -14.43 -4.72 21.52
CA ALA A 411 -15.87 -4.89 21.77
C ALA A 411 -16.35 -6.20 21.12
N GLY A 412 -16.61 -7.24 21.93
CA GLY A 412 -17.35 -8.45 21.54
C GLY A 412 -16.59 -9.77 21.69
N LEU A 413 -16.73 -10.41 22.86
CA LEU A 413 -16.76 -11.87 23.18
C LEU A 413 -15.99 -12.91 22.32
N ASP A 414 -14.90 -12.56 21.64
CA ASP A 414 -14.05 -13.55 20.96
C ASP A 414 -12.55 -13.25 21.19
N PRO A 415 -11.83 -14.04 22.01
CA PRO A 415 -10.41 -13.81 22.33
C PRO A 415 -9.46 -13.98 21.14
N HIS A 416 -9.94 -14.49 20.00
CA HIS A 416 -9.17 -14.59 18.75
C HIS A 416 -9.26 -13.34 17.85
N ARG A 417 -10.14 -12.38 18.16
CA ARG A 417 -10.39 -11.21 17.29
C ARG A 417 -9.69 -9.92 17.76
N THR A 418 -9.22 -9.88 19.01
CA THR A 418 -8.65 -8.70 19.68
C THR A 418 -7.22 -8.33 19.27
N THR A 419 -6.51 -9.20 18.52
CA THR A 419 -5.13 -8.97 18.05
C THR A 419 -5.03 -8.49 16.60
N ARG A 420 -6.15 -8.34 15.90
CA ARG A 420 -6.17 -8.28 14.43
C ARG A 420 -5.67 -6.99 13.78
N GLN A 421 -5.65 -5.85 14.45
CA GLN A 421 -5.34 -4.60 13.74
C GLN A 421 -4.65 -3.58 14.65
N ARG A 422 -3.33 -3.49 14.49
CA ARG A 422 -2.55 -2.31 14.87
C ARG A 422 -1.57 -2.06 13.71
N PRO A 423 -1.70 -0.94 12.98
CA PRO A 423 -0.77 -0.65 11.89
C PRO A 423 0.62 -0.33 12.42
N LEU A 424 1.59 -0.45 11.50
CA LEU A 424 2.85 0.31 11.39
C LEU A 424 2.97 1.43 12.41
N ALA A 425 4.10 1.55 13.12
CA ALA A 425 4.43 2.64 14.03
C ALA A 425 4.02 4.01 13.45
N VAL A 426 2.78 4.42 13.69
CA VAL A 426 2.22 5.70 13.29
C VAL A 426 2.89 6.69 14.21
N THR A 427 3.83 7.45 13.67
CA THR A 427 4.28 8.70 14.29
C THR A 427 3.05 9.46 14.74
N ASP A 428 2.98 9.70 16.04
CA ASP A 428 1.88 10.37 16.73
C ASP A 428 1.48 11.66 16.00
N LEU A 429 0.17 11.91 15.88
CA LEU A 429 -0.40 13.08 15.17
C LEU A 429 0.20 14.41 15.70
N SER A 430 0.54 14.44 16.99
CA SER A 430 1.18 15.58 17.67
C SER A 430 2.61 15.88 17.19
N GLN A 431 3.35 14.88 16.71
CA GLN A 431 4.71 15.04 16.18
C GLN A 431 4.73 15.43 14.70
N ARG A 432 3.61 15.32 13.98
CA ARG A 432 3.56 15.61 12.53
C ARG A 432 3.21 17.05 12.21
N GLU A 433 2.36 17.71 12.99
CA GLU A 433 2.12 19.17 12.85
C GLU A 433 3.42 19.99 13.01
N SER A 434 4.39 19.47 13.76
CA SER A 434 5.71 20.08 13.99
C SER A 434 6.75 19.73 12.92
N VAL A 435 6.61 18.61 12.19
CA VAL A 435 7.53 18.20 11.11
C VAL A 435 7.13 18.83 9.77
N SER A 436 5.84 19.06 9.52
CA SER A 436 5.35 19.82 8.35
C SER A 436 5.87 21.27 8.32
N ALA A 437 6.22 21.83 9.48
CA ALA A 437 6.72 23.19 9.65
C ALA A 437 8.26 23.29 9.60
N LEU A 438 8.98 22.17 9.57
CA LEU A 438 10.44 22.16 9.50
C LEU A 438 10.88 21.73 8.11
N SER A 439 11.32 22.70 7.31
CA SER A 439 12.16 22.48 6.14
C SER A 439 13.43 21.77 6.58
N LEU A 440 13.42 20.44 6.66
CA LEU A 440 14.61 19.67 6.94
C LEU A 440 15.58 19.86 5.76
N PRO A 441 16.86 20.20 6.00
CA PRO A 441 17.78 20.57 4.93
C PRO A 441 17.93 19.46 3.89
N PHE A 442 17.95 19.88 2.64
CA PHE A 442 18.08 19.16 1.36
C PHE A 442 19.34 18.27 1.21
N GLU A 443 20.03 17.88 2.28
CA GLU A 443 21.23 17.05 2.19
C GLU A 443 21.12 15.80 3.07
N GLN A 444 20.60 14.71 2.49
CA GLN A 444 20.92 13.37 2.99
C GLN A 444 21.66 12.58 1.91
N SER A 445 22.86 12.14 2.27
CA SER A 445 23.88 11.46 1.45
C SER A 445 23.39 10.19 0.74
N TRP A 446 22.30 9.58 1.19
CA TRP A 446 21.73 8.38 0.56
C TRP A 446 20.91 8.67 -0.70
N PHE A 447 20.28 9.85 -0.82
CA PHE A 447 19.57 10.27 -2.03
C PHE A 447 20.55 10.41 -3.21
N ARG A 448 21.80 10.82 -2.93
CA ARG A 448 22.91 10.77 -3.90
C ARG A 448 23.34 9.34 -4.20
N ALA A 449 23.48 8.47 -3.18
CA ALA A 449 23.88 7.09 -3.40
C ALA A 449 22.89 6.29 -4.28
N ALA A 450 21.59 6.56 -4.16
CA ALA A 450 20.55 5.95 -5.00
C ALA A 450 20.48 6.57 -6.42
N ASN A 451 20.78 7.86 -6.57
CA ASN A 451 20.77 8.55 -7.88
C ASN A 451 22.09 8.46 -8.67
N MET A 452 23.22 8.18 -8.03
CA MET A 452 24.54 8.09 -8.69
C MET A 452 24.66 6.91 -9.65
N SER A 453 23.70 5.98 -9.66
CA SER A 453 23.64 4.87 -10.60
C SER A 453 23.01 5.24 -11.95
N ASN A 454 22.38 6.41 -12.09
CA ASN A 454 21.44 6.70 -13.19
C ASN A 454 21.82 7.89 -14.10
N CYS A 455 22.99 8.51 -13.98
CA CYS A 455 23.30 9.69 -14.80
C CYS A 455 24.72 9.61 -15.40
N ALA A 456 24.83 9.02 -16.57
CA ALA A 456 25.91 9.30 -17.50
C ALA A 456 25.33 10.10 -18.67
N SER A 457 26.05 11.16 -19.05
CA SER A 457 25.99 11.93 -20.31
C SER A 457 24.84 12.98 -20.41
N TRP A 458 25.02 14.25 -20.78
CA TRP A 458 25.93 14.88 -21.76
C TRP A 458 26.24 16.38 -21.49
N GLU A 459 27.19 16.88 -22.28
CA GLU A 459 27.88 18.17 -22.33
C GLU A 459 27.16 19.34 -23.06
N PHE A 460 27.53 20.56 -22.64
CA PHE A 460 27.76 21.85 -23.34
C PHE A 460 26.99 22.37 -24.59
N GLY A 461 26.48 23.61 -24.43
CA GLY A 461 26.56 24.78 -25.35
C GLY A 461 25.52 24.85 -26.51
N ASN A 462 25.09 25.98 -27.06
CA ASN A 462 25.25 27.42 -26.82
C ASN A 462 24.23 28.19 -27.72
N GLN A 463 23.79 29.38 -27.28
CA GLN A 463 23.31 30.59 -28.00
C GLN A 463 22.18 30.62 -29.08
N GLN A 464 21.19 31.50 -28.77
CA GLN A 464 20.50 32.58 -29.56
C GLN A 464 19.71 32.19 -30.83
N ASP A 465 18.56 32.81 -31.18
CA ASP A 465 18.13 34.21 -31.15
C ASP A 465 16.58 34.32 -31.15
N GLY A 466 16.05 35.51 -30.86
CA GLY A 466 14.68 35.75 -30.41
C GLY A 466 13.56 35.91 -31.44
N SER A 467 12.34 35.72 -30.94
CA SER A 467 11.10 36.37 -31.37
C SER A 467 10.08 36.17 -30.23
N GLU A 468 9.36 37.24 -29.83
CA GLU A 468 8.30 37.14 -28.81
C GLU A 468 7.18 36.21 -29.30
N PRO A 469 6.81 35.14 -28.56
CA PRO A 469 5.62 34.38 -28.85
C PRO A 469 4.38 35.03 -28.21
N PRO A 470 3.19 34.86 -28.80
CA PRO A 470 1.96 35.50 -28.37
C PRO A 470 1.50 35.00 -26.98
N PRO A 471 0.62 35.73 -26.29
CA PRO A 471 0.04 35.28 -25.03
C PRO A 471 -0.64 33.91 -25.21
N VAL A 472 -0.35 32.99 -24.29
CA VAL A 472 -1.00 31.68 -24.21
C VAL A 472 -2.40 31.91 -23.63
N ASP A 473 -3.41 31.86 -24.50
CA ASP A 473 -4.81 32.01 -24.11
C ASP A 473 -5.22 30.95 -23.09
N ASN A 474 -5.99 31.38 -22.09
CA ASN A 474 -6.54 30.54 -21.04
C ASN A 474 -7.60 29.59 -21.64
N PRO A 475 -7.36 28.28 -21.69
CA PRO A 475 -8.30 27.33 -22.30
C PRO A 475 -9.63 27.22 -21.53
N LEU A 476 -9.73 27.78 -20.32
CA LEU A 476 -10.97 27.84 -19.55
C LEU A 476 -11.95 28.91 -20.03
N GLU A 477 -11.54 29.86 -20.87
CA GLU A 477 -12.44 30.89 -21.42
C GLU A 477 -13.44 30.30 -22.43
N SER A 478 -13.23 29.05 -22.85
CA SER A 478 -14.11 28.28 -23.76
C SER A 478 -14.74 27.04 -23.11
N ALA A 479 -14.48 26.78 -21.83
CA ALA A 479 -15.02 25.63 -21.11
C ALA A 479 -16.48 25.88 -20.70
N TYR A 480 -17.43 25.49 -21.56
CA TYR A 480 -18.84 25.40 -21.21
C TYR A 480 -19.05 24.23 -20.23
N PHE A 481 -19.26 24.53 -18.95
CA PHE A 481 -19.39 23.56 -17.85
C PHE A 481 -20.71 22.75 -17.81
N GLY A 482 -21.49 22.79 -18.89
CA GLY A 482 -22.71 22.00 -19.08
C GLY A 482 -22.55 20.90 -20.10
N HIS A 483 -21.67 19.91 -19.92
CA HIS A 483 -21.56 18.78 -20.85
C HIS A 483 -22.27 17.50 -20.39
N VAL A 484 -22.66 16.69 -21.38
CA VAL A 484 -23.66 15.62 -21.30
C VAL A 484 -23.26 14.43 -20.40
N ASN A 485 -21.98 14.26 -20.09
CA ASN A 485 -21.42 13.09 -19.38
C ASN A 485 -20.86 13.42 -17.99
N GLN A 486 -21.73 13.82 -17.04
CA GLN A 486 -21.35 13.78 -15.63
C GLN A 486 -21.48 12.33 -15.10
N PRO A 487 -20.51 11.81 -14.34
CA PRO A 487 -20.49 10.40 -13.89
C PRO A 487 -21.62 10.02 -12.92
N TYR A 488 -22.43 10.97 -12.45
CA TYR A 488 -23.53 10.76 -11.51
C TYR A 488 -24.84 11.45 -11.93
N LYS A 489 -25.03 11.72 -13.22
CA LYS A 489 -26.17 12.52 -13.73
C LYS A 489 -27.55 11.97 -13.35
N THR A 490 -27.67 10.66 -13.15
CA THR A 490 -28.93 10.02 -12.72
C THR A 490 -29.27 10.22 -11.24
N TRP A 491 -28.36 10.78 -10.43
CA TRP A 491 -28.49 10.83 -8.96
C TRP A 491 -28.25 12.23 -8.38
N HIS A 492 -28.07 13.23 -9.24
CA HIS A 492 -27.88 14.62 -8.85
C HIS A 492 -29.24 15.33 -8.82
N GLN A 493 -29.79 15.57 -7.62
CA GLN A 493 -30.77 16.64 -7.43
C GLN A 493 -30.01 17.92 -7.03
N PRO A 494 -30.07 18.99 -7.83
CA PRO A 494 -29.50 20.26 -7.41
C PRO A 494 -30.20 20.74 -6.15
N VAL A 495 -29.42 21.21 -5.17
CA VAL A 495 -29.95 21.94 -4.01
C VAL A 495 -30.40 23.30 -4.53
N CYS A 496 -31.67 23.43 -4.92
CA CYS A 496 -32.27 24.73 -5.16
C CYS A 496 -32.28 25.51 -3.84
N GLY A 497 -31.50 26.59 -3.79
CA GLY A 497 -31.66 27.62 -2.78
C GLY A 497 -33.07 28.20 -2.85
N ASN A 498 -33.76 28.21 -1.72
CA ASN A 498 -35.13 28.71 -1.63
C ASN A 498 -35.24 30.19 -2.00
N GLY A 499 -36.22 30.48 -2.86
CA GLY A 499 -37.18 31.57 -2.65
C GLY A 499 -36.91 32.89 -3.35
N LEU A 500 -37.59 33.10 -4.47
CA LEU A 500 -38.33 34.34 -4.73
C LEU A 500 -39.48 34.05 -5.70
N GLU A 501 -40.69 34.22 -5.17
CA GLU A 501 -41.96 34.26 -5.90
C GLU A 501 -41.94 35.34 -6.98
N ALA A 502 -42.55 35.06 -8.14
CA ALA A 502 -43.18 36.08 -8.98
C ALA A 502 -43.96 35.48 -10.17
N PHE A 503 -45.29 35.49 -10.01
CA PHE A 503 -46.33 35.74 -11.01
C PHE A 503 -46.84 34.64 -11.96
N SER A 504 -48.10 34.28 -11.68
CA SER A 504 -49.13 33.70 -12.53
C SER A 504 -49.38 34.46 -13.83
N PHE A 505 -49.81 33.71 -14.86
CA PHE A 505 -50.95 33.87 -15.80
C PHE A 505 -50.61 32.93 -16.99
N GLY A 506 -51.43 32.01 -17.49
CA GLY A 506 -52.88 31.93 -17.54
C GLY A 506 -53.32 31.79 -19.00
N MET A 507 -53.33 30.56 -19.52
CA MET A 507 -54.31 29.94 -20.46
C MET A 507 -53.75 28.64 -21.02
#